data_AF-A0A919VIQ4-F1
#
_entry.id   AF-A0A919VIQ4-F1
#
_cell.length_a   1.000
_cell.length_b   1.000
_cell.length_c   1.000
_cell.angle_alpha   90.00
_cell.angle_beta   90.00
_cell.angle_gamma   90.00
#
_symmetry.space_group_name_H-M   'P 1'
#
loop_
_entity.id
_entity.type
_entity.pdbx_description
1 polymer ?
#
loop_
_entity_poly.entity_id
_entity_poly.type
_entity_poly.pdbx_seq_one_letter_code
_entity_poly.pdbx_strand_id
1 'polypeptide(L)'
;MAVGGGAGVAGVAWATGAALGFRGPAFAWVLHFLLMAWISGVLDAARPRLDGSWFRVRDREPAVYRRLGAWWYLRLLRAIGWERLMRGGRTFTGTRASLAALDRQTRTSELGHLVVAVLVTAVSAVAAGAGAWDAVAWLSGLTVLLHGCPVLLQRALRARVQRLRAGDGPGAYPREARRG
;
A
#
# COMPACT_ATOMS: atom_id res chain seq x y z
N MET A 1 -16.13 -16.06 -4.27
CA MET A 1 -16.93 -15.07 -5.01
C MET A 1 -16.43 -13.69 -4.60
N ALA A 2 -15.91 -12.78 -5.44
CA ALA A 2 -15.93 -12.67 -6.89
C ALA A 2 -14.56 -12.20 -7.41
N VAL A 3 -13.85 -13.06 -8.14
CA VAL A 3 -12.75 -12.63 -9.02
C VAL A 3 -13.42 -12.20 -10.33
N GLY A 4 -14.07 -11.04 -10.29
CA GLY A 4 -14.90 -10.51 -11.39
C GLY A 4 -15.18 -9.01 -11.26
N GLY A 5 -14.35 -8.28 -10.52
CA GLY A 5 -14.62 -6.88 -10.15
C GLY A 5 -14.02 -5.82 -11.08
N GLY A 6 -13.11 -6.18 -11.99
CA GLY A 6 -12.40 -5.20 -12.82
C GLY A 6 -13.33 -4.37 -13.72
N ALA A 7 -14.34 -5.02 -14.31
CA ALA A 7 -15.37 -4.34 -15.11
C ALA A 7 -16.26 -3.43 -14.25
N GLY A 8 -16.60 -3.85 -13.03
CA GLY A 8 -17.34 -3.01 -12.08
C GLY A 8 -16.56 -1.77 -11.65
N VAL A 9 -15.25 -1.92 -11.40
CA VAL A 9 -14.34 -0.81 -11.11
C VAL A 9 -14.28 0.17 -12.27
N ALA A 10 -14.10 -0.32 -13.50
CA ALA A 10 -14.08 0.52 -14.69
C ALA A 10 -15.42 1.24 -14.88
N GLY A 11 -16.54 0.55 -14.68
CA GLY A 11 -17.88 1.12 -14.78
C GLY A 11 -18.14 2.25 -13.78
N VAL A 12 -17.80 2.05 -12.50
CA VAL A 12 -17.96 3.08 -11.46
C VAL A 12 -17.02 4.26 -11.69
N ALA A 13 -15.77 4.01 -12.10
CA ALA A 13 -14.84 5.07 -12.46
C ALA A 13 -15.35 5.90 -13.64
N TRP A 14 -15.85 5.24 -14.70
CA TRP A 14 -16.43 5.91 -15.86
C TRP A 14 -17.66 6.74 -15.47
N ALA A 15 -18.60 6.17 -14.72
CA ALA A 15 -19.80 6.87 -14.27
C ALA A 15 -19.46 8.10 -13.41
N THR A 16 -18.46 7.99 -12.53
CA THR A 16 -17.98 9.10 -11.71
C THR A 16 -17.36 10.20 -12.58
N GLY A 17 -16.54 9.83 -13.56
CA GLY A 17 -15.93 10.79 -14.47
C GLY A 17 -16.95 11.45 -15.41
N ALA A 18 -17.99 10.74 -15.82
CA ALA A 18 -19.10 11.29 -16.59
C ALA A 18 -19.94 12.28 -15.76
N ALA A 19 -20.18 12.00 -14.47
CA ALA A 19 -21.00 12.85 -13.61
C ALA A 19 -20.24 14.05 -13.02
N LEU A 20 -18.97 13.87 -12.64
CA LEU A 20 -18.19 14.85 -11.87
C LEU A 20 -16.98 15.42 -12.64
N GLY A 21 -16.72 14.92 -13.85
CA GLY A 21 -15.58 15.29 -14.68
C GLY A 21 -14.31 14.48 -14.41
N PHE A 22 -13.66 14.02 -15.46
CA PHE A 22 -12.43 13.21 -15.41
C PHE A 22 -11.17 13.95 -14.94
N ARG A 23 -11.20 15.29 -14.91
CA ARG A 23 -10.04 16.14 -14.56
C ARG A 23 -10.01 16.57 -13.09
N GLY A 24 -11.11 16.37 -12.38
CA GLY A 24 -11.31 16.92 -11.05
C GLY A 24 -10.68 16.07 -9.94
N PRO A 25 -10.45 16.67 -8.76
CA PRO A 25 -9.97 15.95 -7.57
C PRO A 25 -10.94 14.85 -7.12
N ALA A 26 -12.25 15.03 -7.33
CA ALA A 26 -13.26 14.04 -6.95
C ALA A 26 -13.07 12.71 -7.71
N PHE A 27 -12.86 12.77 -9.03
CA PHE A 27 -12.57 11.57 -9.83
C PHE A 27 -11.29 10.89 -9.35
N ALA A 28 -10.23 11.66 -9.09
CA ALA A 28 -8.97 11.10 -8.61
C ALA A 28 -9.15 10.37 -7.27
N TRP A 29 -9.84 10.97 -6.29
CA TRP A 29 -10.13 10.33 -5.00
C TRP A 29 -10.93 9.03 -5.16
N VAL A 30 -12.01 9.05 -5.94
CA VAL A 30 -12.85 7.87 -6.17
C VAL A 30 -12.04 6.76 -6.84
N LEU A 31 -11.26 7.07 -7.88
CA LEU A 31 -10.44 6.10 -8.57
C LEU A 31 -9.45 5.40 -7.62
N HIS A 32 -8.76 6.17 -6.77
CA HIS A 32 -7.79 5.60 -5.81
C HIS A 32 -8.46 4.66 -4.82
N PHE A 33 -9.56 5.07 -4.18
CA PHE A 33 -10.25 4.23 -3.20
C PHE A 33 -10.88 3.00 -3.84
N LEU A 34 -11.45 3.14 -5.03
CA LEU A 34 -12.07 2.05 -5.77
C LEU A 34 -11.03 0.99 -6.18
N LEU A 35 -9.87 1.42 -6.70
CA LEU A 35 -8.77 0.52 -7.03
C LEU A 35 -8.19 -0.14 -5.77
N MET A 36 -8.08 0.60 -4.67
CA MET A 36 -7.59 0.05 -3.39
C MET A 36 -8.55 -1.00 -2.81
N ALA A 37 -9.87 -0.75 -2.87
CA ALA A 37 -10.87 -1.72 -2.44
C ALA A 37 -10.82 -2.98 -3.30
N TRP A 38 -10.73 -2.81 -4.63
CA TRP A 38 -10.65 -3.91 -5.57
C TRP A 38 -9.40 -4.77 -5.35
N ILE A 39 -8.20 -4.16 -5.30
CA ILE A 39 -6.98 -4.94 -5.12
C ILE A 39 -6.94 -5.64 -3.76
N SER A 40 -7.53 -5.03 -2.72
CA SER A 40 -7.62 -5.65 -1.40
C SER A 40 -8.45 -6.94 -1.46
N GLY A 41 -9.59 -6.92 -2.16
CA GLY A 41 -10.41 -8.11 -2.39
C GLY A 41 -9.69 -9.17 -3.22
N VAL A 42 -8.96 -8.76 -4.26
CA VAL A 42 -8.16 -9.68 -5.09
C VAL A 42 -7.05 -10.35 -4.27
N LEU A 43 -6.29 -9.59 -3.48
CA LEU A 43 -5.19 -10.12 -2.69
C LEU A 43 -5.67 -11.02 -1.54
N ASP A 44 -6.82 -10.71 -0.95
CA ASP A 44 -7.42 -11.57 0.08
C ASP A 44 -7.90 -12.91 -0.50
N ALA A 45 -8.52 -12.89 -1.69
CA ALA A 45 -8.95 -14.09 -2.38
C ALA A 45 -7.78 -14.94 -2.92
N ALA A 46 -6.79 -14.30 -3.56
CA ALA A 46 -5.67 -14.98 -4.20
C ALA A 46 -4.63 -15.51 -3.20
N ARG A 47 -4.52 -14.88 -2.02
CA ARG A 47 -3.53 -15.21 -0.97
C ARG A 47 -2.13 -15.48 -1.54
N PRO A 48 -1.53 -14.53 -2.29
CA PRO A 48 -0.27 -14.79 -3.00
C PRO A 48 0.86 -15.19 -2.04
N ARG A 49 1.84 -15.92 -2.58
CA ARG A 49 3.11 -16.18 -1.89
C ARG A 49 3.90 -14.87 -1.84
N LEU A 50 4.28 -14.47 -0.63
CA LEU A 50 4.92 -13.18 -0.33
C LEU A 50 6.31 -13.40 0.30
N ASP A 51 7.08 -14.34 -0.24
CA ASP A 51 8.38 -14.81 0.26
C ASP A 51 9.59 -14.21 -0.47
N GLY A 52 9.35 -13.41 -1.52
CA GLY A 52 10.41 -12.76 -2.30
C GLY A 52 11.36 -11.86 -1.49
N SER A 53 12.61 -11.76 -1.97
CA SER A 53 13.68 -10.93 -1.39
C SER A 53 13.31 -9.45 -1.30
N TRP A 54 12.41 -8.98 -2.18
CA TRP A 54 11.83 -7.64 -2.15
C TRP A 54 11.26 -7.25 -0.78
N PHE A 55 10.66 -8.20 -0.05
CA PHE A 55 10.02 -7.92 1.24
C PHE A 55 11.00 -7.89 2.42
N ARG A 56 12.28 -8.22 2.19
CA ARG A 56 13.34 -8.13 3.20
C ARG A 56 13.82 -6.70 3.30
N VAL A 57 13.65 -6.07 4.46
CA VAL A 57 14.04 -4.67 4.68
C VAL A 57 15.44 -4.66 5.30
N ARG A 58 16.40 -3.97 4.66
CA ARG A 58 17.77 -3.84 5.20
C ARG A 58 17.79 -2.91 6.42
N ASP A 59 18.77 -3.08 7.29
CA ASP A 59 18.84 -2.33 8.57
C ASP A 59 18.91 -0.81 8.42
N ARG A 60 19.42 -0.30 7.29
CA ARG A 60 19.57 1.15 7.02
C ARG A 60 18.34 1.80 6.42
N GLU A 61 17.45 1.01 5.80
CA GLU A 61 16.25 1.50 5.13
C GLU A 61 15.25 2.24 6.05
N PRO A 62 15.00 1.80 7.31
CA PRO A 62 14.07 2.48 8.20
C PRO A 62 14.47 3.91 8.56
N ALA A 63 15.77 4.19 8.61
CA ALA A 63 16.25 5.55 8.86
C ALA A 63 15.91 6.48 7.69
N VAL A 64 15.97 5.97 6.45
CA VAL A 64 15.56 6.69 5.25
C VAL A 64 14.05 6.91 5.25
N TYR A 65 13.25 5.89 5.55
CA TYR A 65 11.79 6.01 5.57
C TYR A 65 11.26 6.99 6.62
N ARG A 66 11.93 7.06 7.78
CA ARG A 66 11.63 8.07 8.80
C ARG A 66 11.87 9.49 8.29
N ARG A 67 12.94 9.71 7.53
CA ARG A 67 13.28 11.02 6.94
C ARG A 67 12.34 11.38 5.78
N LEU A 68 11.92 10.40 4.99
CA LEU A 68 10.98 10.57 3.88
C LEU A 68 9.51 10.79 4.30
N GLY A 69 9.24 11.02 5.59
CA GLY A 69 7.91 11.45 6.03
C GLY A 69 6.98 10.34 6.52
N ALA A 70 7.44 9.09 6.68
CA ALA A 70 6.61 8.04 7.26
C ALA A 70 6.05 8.41 8.65
N TRP A 71 6.82 9.18 9.44
CA TRP A 71 6.37 9.65 10.76
C TRP A 71 5.31 10.75 10.68
N TRP A 72 5.47 11.70 9.75
CA TRP A 72 4.46 12.73 9.49
C TRP A 72 3.16 12.09 9.01
N TYR A 73 3.26 11.12 8.09
CA TYR A 73 2.10 10.40 7.57
C TYR A 73 1.38 9.61 8.69
N LEU A 74 2.13 8.95 9.56
CA LEU A 74 1.54 8.27 10.72
C LEU A 74 0.81 9.26 11.66
N ARG A 75 1.36 10.46 11.89
CA ARG A 75 0.69 11.51 12.67
C ARG A 75 -0.60 11.98 12.00
N LEU A 76 -0.58 12.18 10.68
CA LEU A 76 -1.76 12.54 9.91
C LEU A 76 -2.86 11.48 10.07
N LEU A 77 -2.53 10.20 9.85
CA LEU A 77 -3.48 9.10 10.01
C LEU A 77 -4.09 9.03 11.42
N ARG A 78 -3.29 9.32 12.45
CA ARG A 78 -3.79 9.39 13.83
C ARG A 78 -4.72 10.57 14.05
N ALA A 79 -4.37 11.74 13.53
CA ALA A 79 -5.14 12.96 13.67
C ALA A 79 -6.54 12.81 13.05
N ILE A 80 -6.62 12.27 11.83
CA ILE A 80 -7.90 12.04 11.13
C ILE A 80 -8.66 10.82 11.68
N GLY A 81 -8.12 10.11 12.68
CA GLY A 81 -8.76 8.95 13.27
C GLY A 81 -8.79 7.71 12.37
N TRP A 82 -7.96 7.65 11.33
CA TRP A 82 -7.87 6.51 10.42
C TRP A 82 -7.57 5.20 11.18
N GLU A 83 -6.75 5.29 12.22
CA GLU A 83 -6.46 4.15 13.08
C GLU A 83 -7.69 3.61 13.81
N ARG A 84 -8.71 4.44 14.08
CA ARG A 84 -9.98 4.01 14.69
C ARG A 84 -10.87 3.31 13.66
N LEU A 85 -10.94 3.85 12.45
CA LEU A 85 -11.72 3.29 11.35
C LEU A 85 -11.21 1.89 10.95
N MET A 86 -9.89 1.69 10.93
CA MET A 86 -9.26 0.44 10.49
C MET A 86 -9.09 -0.62 11.60
N ARG A 87 -9.60 -0.39 12.83
CA ARG A 87 -9.38 -1.36 13.94
C ARG A 87 -9.96 -2.74 13.68
N GLY A 88 -11.10 -2.82 12.97
CA GLY A 88 -11.77 -4.09 12.67
C GLY A 88 -10.95 -5.04 11.77
N GLY A 89 -9.92 -4.55 11.07
CA GLY A 89 -9.05 -5.34 10.20
C GLY A 89 -7.66 -5.66 10.77
N ARG A 90 -7.38 -5.35 12.05
CA ARG A 90 -6.06 -5.60 12.66
C ARG A 90 -5.99 -7.03 13.18
N THR A 91 -5.06 -7.82 12.63
CA THR A 91 -4.76 -9.18 13.11
C THR A 91 -3.73 -9.20 14.25
N PHE A 92 -3.18 -8.06 14.62
CA PHE A 92 -2.16 -7.94 15.67
C PHE A 92 -2.82 -7.74 17.04
N THR A 93 -2.62 -8.69 17.95
CA THR A 93 -3.20 -8.70 19.30
C THR A 93 -2.25 -8.15 20.37
N GLY A 94 -1.10 -7.58 19.97
CA GLY A 94 -0.06 -7.14 20.91
C GLY A 94 0.91 -8.25 21.33
N THR A 95 0.65 -9.49 20.92
CA THR A 95 1.44 -10.66 21.30
C THR A 95 2.49 -11.04 20.26
N ARG A 96 3.58 -11.69 20.68
CA ARG A 96 4.60 -12.20 19.76
C ARG A 96 4.04 -13.22 18.76
N ALA A 97 3.08 -14.04 19.16
CA ALA A 97 2.39 -14.99 18.29
C ALA A 97 1.73 -14.32 17.07
N SER A 98 1.28 -13.07 17.22
CA SER A 98 0.66 -12.30 16.12
C SER A 98 1.66 -11.59 15.20
N LEU A 99 2.97 -11.64 15.47
CA LEU A 99 4.00 -10.99 14.64
C LEU A 99 4.11 -11.59 13.23
N ALA A 100 3.91 -12.89 13.07
CA ALA A 100 3.94 -13.53 11.75
C ALA A 100 2.76 -13.08 10.88
N ALA A 101 1.56 -12.98 11.48
CA ALA A 101 0.38 -12.45 10.82
C ALA A 101 0.56 -10.97 10.45
N LEU A 102 1.13 -10.17 11.36
CA LEU A 102 1.44 -8.76 11.10
C LEU A 102 2.47 -8.60 9.96
N ASP A 103 3.56 -9.38 9.95
CA ASP A 103 4.53 -9.37 8.85
C ASP A 103 3.84 -9.65 7.51
N ARG A 104 3.02 -10.70 7.42
CA ARG A 104 2.24 -11.00 6.22
C ARG A 104 1.31 -9.85 5.84
N GLN A 105 0.58 -9.28 6.79
CA GLN A 105 -0.31 -8.14 6.55
C GLN A 105 0.44 -6.94 5.97
N THR A 106 1.63 -6.61 6.49
CA THR A 106 2.43 -5.52 5.91
C THR A 106 2.87 -5.81 4.47
N ARG A 107 3.16 -7.06 4.11
CA ARG A 107 3.55 -7.46 2.74
C ARG A 107 2.38 -7.37 1.79
N THR A 108 1.21 -7.87 2.21
CA THR A 108 -0.03 -7.77 1.43
C THR A 108 -0.42 -6.31 1.21
N SER A 109 -0.35 -5.48 2.24
CA SER A 109 -0.66 -4.05 2.13
C SER A 109 0.34 -3.33 1.22
N GLU A 110 1.66 -3.58 1.36
CA GLU A 110 2.67 -3.01 0.45
C GLU A 110 2.39 -3.38 -1.00
N LEU A 111 2.12 -4.66 -1.29
CA LEU A 111 1.82 -5.12 -2.63
C LEU A 111 0.56 -4.43 -3.19
N GLY A 112 -0.50 -4.32 -2.39
CA GLY A 112 -1.73 -3.63 -2.81
C GLY A 112 -1.48 -2.18 -3.20
N HIS A 113 -0.75 -1.43 -2.37
CA HIS A 113 -0.42 -0.04 -2.69
C HIS A 113 0.48 0.09 -3.92
N LEU A 114 1.47 -0.80 -4.10
CA LEU A 114 2.33 -0.79 -5.29
C LEU A 114 1.54 -1.06 -6.57
N VAL A 115 0.65 -2.06 -6.56
CA VAL A 115 -0.19 -2.37 -7.73
C VAL A 115 -1.08 -1.18 -8.09
N VAL A 116 -1.74 -0.56 -7.11
CA VAL A 116 -2.59 0.61 -7.38
C VAL A 116 -1.76 1.79 -7.88
N ALA A 117 -0.58 2.04 -7.30
CA ALA A 117 0.31 3.10 -7.77
C ALA A 117 0.69 2.92 -9.24
N VAL A 118 1.00 1.69 -9.66
CA VAL A 118 1.30 1.37 -11.08
C VAL A 118 0.09 1.64 -11.97
N LEU A 119 -1.10 1.18 -11.57
CA LEU A 119 -2.33 1.37 -12.34
C LEU A 119 -2.69 2.85 -12.48
N VAL A 120 -2.63 3.62 -11.40
CA VAL A 120 -2.92 5.06 -11.44
C VAL A 120 -1.86 5.81 -12.24
N THR A 121 -0.59 5.40 -12.16
CA THR A 121 0.47 6.00 -13.00
C THR A 121 0.19 5.78 -14.48
N ALA A 122 -0.28 4.60 -14.87
CA ALA A 122 -0.70 4.35 -16.26
C ALA A 122 -1.87 5.24 -16.70
N VAL A 123 -2.89 5.42 -15.85
CA VAL A 123 -4.00 6.36 -16.10
C VAL A 123 -3.51 7.80 -16.20
N SER A 124 -2.57 8.19 -15.34
CA SER A 124 -1.94 9.51 -15.35
C SER A 124 -1.16 9.76 -16.65
N ALA A 125 -0.44 8.74 -17.16
CA ALA A 125 0.25 8.83 -18.44
C ALA A 125 -0.72 9.01 -19.63
N VAL A 126 -1.86 8.30 -19.62
CA VAL A 126 -2.92 8.50 -20.63
C VAL A 126 -3.48 9.92 -20.56
N ALA A 127 -3.75 10.43 -19.35
CA ALA A 127 -4.20 11.81 -19.15
C ALA A 127 -3.18 12.84 -19.64
N ALA A 128 -1.88 12.60 -19.41
CA ALA A 128 -0.81 13.46 -19.91
C ALA A 128 -0.77 13.49 -21.45
N GLY A 129 -0.91 12.33 -22.10
CA GLY A 129 -1.01 12.24 -23.56
C GLY A 129 -2.21 12.99 -24.14
N ALA A 130 -3.30 13.12 -23.37
CA ALA A 130 -4.47 13.91 -23.72
C ALA A 130 -4.39 15.40 -23.31
N GLY A 131 -3.24 15.87 -22.81
CA GLY A 131 -3.07 17.25 -22.34
C GLY A 131 -3.84 17.59 -21.05
N ALA A 132 -4.27 16.57 -20.30
CA ALA A 132 -5.06 16.73 -19.07
C ALA A 132 -4.21 16.91 -17.82
N TRP A 133 -3.39 17.97 -17.80
CA TRP A 133 -2.43 18.22 -16.73
C TRP A 133 -3.03 18.38 -15.33
N ASP A 134 -4.26 18.89 -15.21
CA ASP A 134 -4.96 18.94 -13.92
C ASP A 134 -5.21 17.54 -13.36
N ALA A 135 -5.64 16.61 -14.23
CA ALA A 135 -5.84 15.22 -13.87
C ALA A 135 -4.50 14.58 -13.48
N VAL A 136 -3.44 14.84 -14.24
CA VAL A 136 -2.08 14.36 -13.94
C VAL A 136 -1.64 14.84 -12.55
N ALA A 137 -1.85 16.11 -12.22
CA ALA A 137 -1.47 16.69 -10.93
C ALA A 137 -2.23 16.01 -9.78
N TRP A 138 -3.56 15.87 -9.89
CA TRP A 138 -4.38 15.22 -8.87
C TRP A 138 -4.06 13.73 -8.71
N LEU A 139 -3.96 12.99 -9.83
CA LEU A 139 -3.66 11.56 -9.81
C LEU A 139 -2.28 11.28 -9.23
N SER A 140 -1.27 12.03 -9.67
CA SER A 140 0.12 11.86 -9.21
C SER A 140 0.28 12.29 -7.75
N GLY A 141 -0.29 13.43 -7.37
CA GLY A 141 -0.25 13.93 -5.99
C GLY A 141 -0.89 12.94 -5.00
N LEU A 142 -2.08 12.44 -5.33
CA LEU A 142 -2.75 11.41 -4.53
C LEU A 142 -2.01 10.07 -4.58
N THR A 143 -1.33 9.71 -5.67
CA THR A 143 -0.52 8.49 -5.74
C THR A 143 0.61 8.52 -4.70
N VAL A 144 1.32 9.65 -4.60
CA VAL A 144 2.37 9.82 -3.58
C VAL A 144 1.78 9.73 -2.18
N LEU A 145 0.68 10.43 -1.91
CA LEU A 145 0.07 10.50 -0.58
C LEU A 145 -0.57 9.18 -0.13
N LEU A 146 -1.33 8.52 -1.01
CA LEU A 146 -2.18 7.36 -0.71
C LEU A 146 -1.52 6.02 -1.00
N HIS A 147 -0.39 6.00 -1.72
CA HIS A 147 0.32 4.74 -2.02
C HIS A 147 1.81 4.83 -1.70
N GLY A 148 2.47 5.94 -2.04
CA GLY A 148 3.88 6.15 -1.68
C GLY A 148 4.10 6.16 -0.16
N CYS A 149 3.41 7.05 0.56
CA CYS A 149 3.54 7.14 2.02
C CYS A 149 3.15 5.83 2.75
N PRO A 150 2.05 5.14 2.40
CA PRO A 150 1.76 3.82 2.95
C PRO A 150 2.84 2.78 2.69
N VAL A 151 3.42 2.69 1.49
CA VAL A 151 4.52 1.73 1.22
C VAL A 151 5.69 1.96 2.17
N LEU A 152 6.10 3.22 2.36
CA LEU A 152 7.16 3.57 3.30
C LEU A 152 6.80 3.20 4.74
N LEU A 153 5.55 3.46 5.15
CA LEU A 153 5.04 3.10 6.47
C LEU A 153 5.04 1.58 6.69
N GLN A 154 4.57 0.79 5.71
CA GLN A 154 4.55 -0.68 5.79
C GLN A 154 5.97 -1.24 5.88
N ARG A 155 6.92 -0.72 5.09
CA ARG A 155 8.33 -1.14 5.16
C ARG A 155 8.98 -0.77 6.49
N ALA A 156 8.72 0.42 7.02
CA ALA A 156 9.21 0.84 8.34
C ALA A 156 8.65 -0.06 9.47
N LEU A 157 7.36 -0.40 9.42
CA LEU A 157 6.74 -1.32 10.36
C LEU A 157 7.33 -2.72 10.25
N ARG A 158 7.49 -3.24 9.01
CA ARG A 158 8.05 -4.56 8.76
C ARG A 158 9.47 -4.70 9.30
N ALA A 159 10.30 -3.68 9.15
CA ALA A 159 11.64 -3.69 9.72
C ALA A 159 11.64 -3.88 11.23
N ARG A 160 10.68 -3.28 11.94
CA ARG A 160 10.51 -3.48 13.39
C ARG A 160 10.06 -4.91 13.70
N VAL A 161 9.11 -5.44 12.94
CA VAL A 161 8.62 -6.82 13.10
C VAL A 161 9.74 -7.84 12.86
N GLN A 162 10.54 -7.66 11.79
CA GLN A 162 11.66 -8.54 11.47
C GLN A 162 12.74 -8.54 12.57
N ARG A 163 13.07 -7.37 13.14
CA ARG A 163 14.02 -7.29 14.28
C ARG A 163 13.49 -8.00 15.52
N LEU A 164 12.21 -7.81 15.86
CA LEU A 164 11.61 -8.47 17.02
C LEU A 164 11.58 -9.99 16.86
N ARG A 165 11.37 -10.48 15.63
CA ARG A 165 11.43 -11.92 15.33
C ARG A 165 12.86 -12.48 15.32
N ALA A 166 13.87 -11.68 14.95
CA ALA A 166 15.27 -12.09 14.91
C ALA A 166 15.95 -12.13 16.29
N GLY A 167 15.45 -11.37 17.26
CA GLY A 167 15.96 -11.36 18.64
C GLY A 167 15.60 -12.58 19.50
N ASP A 168 14.76 -13.50 18.98
CA ASP A 168 14.19 -14.65 19.73
C ASP A 168 14.82 -15.99 19.31
N GLY A 169 16.15 -16.17 19.36
CA GLY A 169 16.75 -17.47 18.98
C GLY A 169 16.21 -18.68 19.76
N PRO A 170 16.18 -19.90 19.16
CA PRO A 170 16.97 -20.33 18.00
C PRO A 170 16.13 -20.82 16.79
N GLY A 171 16.30 -20.18 15.63
CA GLY A 171 15.80 -20.69 14.35
C GLY A 171 15.67 -19.65 13.21
N ALA A 172 16.58 -19.74 12.23
CA ALA A 172 16.40 -19.39 10.81
C ALA A 172 16.27 -17.92 10.36
N TYR A 173 17.43 -17.31 10.06
CA TYR A 173 17.67 -16.79 8.70
C TYR A 173 19.04 -17.33 8.25
N PRO A 174 19.16 -18.06 7.13
CA PRO A 174 20.47 -18.45 6.60
C PRO A 174 21.29 -17.19 6.30
N ARG A 175 22.50 -17.13 6.88
CA ARG A 175 23.50 -16.10 6.61
C ARG A 175 24.23 -16.35 5.29
N GLU A 176 23.50 -16.61 4.21
CA GLU A 176 24.08 -16.82 2.88
C GLU A 176 23.62 -15.73 1.91
N ALA A 177 24.22 -14.55 2.06
CA ALA A 177 24.29 -13.52 1.01
C ALA A 177 25.38 -12.47 1.33
N ARG A 178 26.47 -12.91 1.98
CA ARG A 178 27.71 -12.15 2.17
C ARG A 178 28.87 -12.99 1.64
N ARG A 179 28.90 -13.19 0.32
CA ARG A 179 30.05 -13.58 -0.52
C ARG A 179 29.49 -13.80 -1.93
N GLY A 180 30.02 -13.05 -2.89
CA GLY A 180 29.52 -12.89 -4.26
C GLY A 180 29.62 -11.42 -4.63
#